data_AF-A0A5J6LGC1-F1
#
_entry.id   AF-A0A5J6LGC1-F1
#
_cell.length_a   1.000
_cell.length_b   1.000
_cell.length_c   1.000
_cell.angle_alpha   90.00
_cell.angle_beta   90.00
_cell.angle_gamma   90.00
#
_symmetry.space_group_name_H-M   'P 1'
#
loop_
_entity.id
_entity.type
_entity.pdbx_description
1 polymer ?
#
loop_
_entity_poly.entity_id
_entity_poly.type
_entity_poly.pdbx_seq_one_letter_code
_entity_poly.pdbx_strand_id
1 'polypeptide(L)'
;MINKLIQKLIPSSAVSMSEAVDLQAKEDGWLLSKSSDELLQDVNRRQLIRQLWDLTSLTHESFELHVEQPIRRLAEIVQLLPASANHHHCYPGGLIDHVLEVAIYALKIRRNRLLPPGGKSEEQSKVAEIWTAAIIYGALLHDIGKIAFDMRVQAIDGTDLCLIHGNIPFGTQYTISYVKGRDYQVHGVSGLLFFTRILTQVNIDWIRSEVDVFNQLVMELSGHHDKSGVIGEIVKKADKASVSKFMGGNPKIAIEQNIVSLQGKLITGLRYIVNNRLKLNEKGASCFVTGDAVWLVSKTVANELRSYLLELGYSSVPSSNPILFDEMQSCGLLQPNLQKKAVWKCKISIDEWSVSLTCVKVHPSVLWPNGDLSDLFKGDVTIEDNQYIESDNSNPQDQVILDSSEELKCEDKNIIKPEVSLHSSSYLDVFDDLDISSANVNYCDGSEEDLNNSISYKNESIDTFEVDVSLGKQFLEWVFSSINSKKLIINDARSFAHTVDDTLFIVSPKAFKRFSLEKYGDDNAWKDIQKSFQRCKVHQKSEDAMNIFKVNVQGPKRSSVIQGYLLRKECNQVSFLYNNPFLELKRD
;
A
#
# COMPACT_ATOMS: atom_id res chain seq x y z
N MET A 1 -62.36 14.81 -18.02
CA MET A 1 -62.48 13.48 -17.36
C MET A 1 -61.16 12.71 -17.35
N ILE A 2 -60.00 13.39 -17.27
CA ILE A 2 -58.65 12.76 -17.25
C ILE A 2 -57.79 13.26 -16.05
N ASN A 3 -58.27 14.24 -15.25
CA ASN A 3 -57.56 14.73 -14.06
C ASN A 3 -58.05 14.14 -12.72
N LYS A 4 -58.77 13.01 -12.74
CA LYS A 4 -59.20 12.29 -11.52
C LYS A 4 -58.70 10.84 -11.43
N LEU A 5 -57.81 10.40 -12.34
CA LEU A 5 -57.28 9.03 -12.35
C LEU A 5 -55.79 8.88 -12.00
N ILE A 6 -55.05 9.96 -11.73
CA ILE A 6 -53.61 9.89 -11.38
C ILE A 6 -53.37 9.85 -9.85
N GLN A 7 -54.42 9.97 -9.03
CA GLN A 7 -54.31 9.95 -7.56
C GLN A 7 -54.47 8.57 -6.91
N LYS A 8 -54.29 7.46 -7.65
CA LYS A 8 -54.56 6.10 -7.12
C LYS A 8 -53.50 5.03 -7.39
N LEU A 9 -52.25 5.40 -7.68
CA LEU A 9 -51.13 4.45 -7.87
C LEU A 9 -49.87 4.83 -7.06
N ILE A 10 -50.04 5.10 -5.77
CA ILE A 10 -48.93 5.09 -4.81
C ILE A 10 -49.19 3.93 -3.83
N PRO A 11 -48.38 2.86 -3.81
CA PRO A 11 -48.38 1.94 -2.69
C PRO A 11 -47.71 2.63 -1.51
N SER A 12 -48.48 2.81 -0.44
CA SER A 12 -47.98 3.04 0.91
C SER A 12 -47.23 1.79 1.37
N SER A 13 -45.93 1.90 1.55
CA SER A 13 -45.18 1.01 2.44
C SER A 13 -44.09 1.83 3.11
N ALA A 14 -44.36 2.22 4.35
CA ALA A 14 -43.39 2.77 5.28
C ALA A 14 -42.23 1.77 5.43
N VAL A 15 -41.05 2.15 4.96
CA VAL A 15 -39.79 1.50 5.35
C VAL A 15 -39.15 2.41 6.38
N SER A 16 -39.06 1.90 7.60
CA SER A 16 -38.49 2.54 8.78
C SER A 16 -37.07 3.06 8.52
N MET A 17 -36.86 4.35 8.79
CA MET A 17 -35.54 4.99 8.87
C MET A 17 -34.66 4.25 9.90
N SER A 18 -33.62 3.56 9.42
CA SER A 18 -32.61 2.95 10.29
C SER A 18 -31.36 3.83 10.37
N GLU A 19 -31.27 4.60 11.47
CA GLU A 19 -30.11 5.21 12.12
C GLU A 19 -28.84 5.40 11.28
N ALA A 20 -28.57 6.66 10.93
CA ALA A 20 -27.25 7.14 10.53
C ALA A 20 -26.34 7.18 11.77
N VAL A 21 -25.13 6.65 11.66
CA VAL A 21 -24.13 6.72 12.73
C VAL A 21 -23.40 8.06 12.56
N ASP A 22 -23.56 8.92 13.56
CA ASP A 22 -23.09 10.30 13.60
C ASP A 22 -21.58 10.36 13.90
N LEU A 23 -20.82 11.11 13.10
CA LEU A 23 -19.38 11.33 13.30
C LEU A 23 -19.16 12.77 13.79
N GLN A 24 -18.80 12.86 15.07
CA GLN A 24 -18.48 14.02 15.90
C GLN A 24 -18.18 15.36 15.18
N ALA A 25 -19.12 16.30 15.26
CA ALA A 25 -18.87 17.74 15.18
C ALA A 25 -19.21 18.41 16.53
N LYS A 26 -18.54 19.52 16.85
CA LYS A 26 -18.75 20.25 18.12
C LYS A 26 -20.22 20.61 18.35
N GLU A 27 -20.65 20.32 19.58
CA GLU A 27 -21.94 20.55 20.28
C GLU A 27 -23.26 20.21 19.57
N ASP A 28 -23.40 20.30 18.24
CA ASP A 28 -24.66 19.99 17.52
C ASP A 28 -24.53 19.05 16.30
N GLY A 29 -23.34 18.58 15.90
CA GLY A 29 -23.18 17.63 14.78
C GLY A 29 -23.25 18.24 13.36
N TRP A 30 -23.59 19.53 13.21
CA TRP A 30 -23.76 20.20 11.91
C TRP A 30 -22.51 20.96 11.43
N LEU A 31 -22.18 20.82 10.14
CA LEU A 31 -21.16 21.56 9.43
C LEU A 31 -21.78 22.75 8.68
N LEU A 32 -21.03 23.84 8.52
CA LEU A 32 -21.43 24.99 7.71
C LEU A 32 -20.70 24.97 6.37
N SER A 33 -21.43 25.09 5.26
CA SER A 33 -20.82 25.20 3.93
C SER A 33 -20.06 26.52 3.79
N LYS A 34 -18.94 26.49 3.08
CA LYS A 34 -17.98 27.59 2.97
C LYS A 34 -17.64 27.88 1.51
N SER A 35 -17.13 29.07 1.26
CA SER A 35 -16.54 29.44 -0.03
C SER A 35 -15.20 28.71 -0.27
N SER A 36 -14.76 28.60 -1.53
CA SER A 36 -13.43 28.07 -1.85
C SER A 36 -12.32 28.82 -1.12
N ASP A 37 -12.44 30.16 -1.01
CA ASP A 37 -11.49 30.97 -0.25
C ASP A 37 -11.41 30.51 1.21
N GLU A 38 -12.52 30.49 1.94
CA GLU A 38 -12.52 30.06 3.35
C GLU A 38 -12.00 28.62 3.54
N LEU A 39 -12.28 27.72 2.59
CA LEU A 39 -11.80 26.34 2.64
C LEU A 39 -10.30 26.23 2.42
N LEU A 40 -9.72 27.07 1.54
CA LEU A 40 -8.31 27.01 1.17
C LEU A 40 -7.42 27.98 1.97
N GLN A 41 -8.01 28.88 2.78
CA GLN A 41 -7.29 29.74 3.72
C GLN A 41 -6.74 29.00 4.96
N ASP A 42 -6.92 27.69 5.07
CA ASP A 42 -6.20 26.93 6.09
C ASP A 42 -4.68 27.02 5.87
N VAL A 43 -3.90 27.09 6.96
CA VAL A 43 -2.44 27.28 6.89
C VAL A 43 -1.77 26.13 6.13
N ASN A 44 -2.18 24.89 6.41
CA ASN A 44 -1.62 23.71 5.77
C ASN A 44 -1.99 23.68 4.28
N ARG A 45 -3.26 23.94 3.94
CA ARG A 45 -3.71 23.95 2.53
C ARG A 45 -2.98 25.00 1.69
N ARG A 46 -2.77 26.20 2.22
CA ARG A 46 -1.93 27.21 1.55
C ARG A 46 -0.50 26.73 1.34
N GLN A 47 0.08 26.02 2.30
CA GLN A 47 1.43 25.46 2.16
C GLN A 47 1.47 24.35 1.10
N LEU A 48 0.45 23.50 1.03
CA LEU A 48 0.34 22.46 0.00
C LEU A 48 0.21 23.07 -1.40
N ILE A 49 -0.62 24.11 -1.56
CA ILE A 49 -0.77 24.82 -2.84
C ILE A 49 0.53 25.53 -3.25
N ARG A 50 1.26 26.13 -2.30
CA ARG A 50 2.60 26.70 -2.57
C ARG A 50 3.59 25.62 -3.02
N GLN A 51 3.59 24.44 -2.39
CA GLN A 51 4.42 23.32 -2.84
C GLN A 51 4.06 22.87 -4.25
N LEU A 52 2.78 22.86 -4.63
CA LEU A 52 2.38 22.58 -6.01
C LEU A 52 2.93 23.63 -6.97
N TRP A 53 2.87 24.91 -6.61
CA TRP A 53 3.49 26.00 -7.37
C TRP A 53 4.99 25.76 -7.57
N ASP A 54 5.73 25.49 -6.50
CA ASP A 54 7.18 25.24 -6.53
C ASP A 54 7.59 24.00 -7.35
N LEU A 55 6.66 23.06 -7.54
CA LEU A 55 6.85 21.83 -8.32
C LEU A 55 6.43 21.97 -9.79
N THR A 56 5.88 23.12 -10.18
CA THR A 56 5.47 23.43 -11.56
C THR A 56 6.40 24.48 -12.17
N SER A 57 6.42 24.58 -13.50
CA SER A 57 7.14 25.66 -14.21
C SER A 57 6.17 26.61 -14.93
N LEU A 58 4.94 26.68 -14.44
CA LEU A 58 3.87 27.51 -14.99
C LEU A 58 4.08 28.99 -14.65
N THR A 59 3.59 29.88 -15.52
CA THR A 59 3.43 31.29 -15.15
C THR A 59 2.32 31.42 -14.09
N HIS A 60 2.31 32.53 -13.34
CA HIS A 60 1.30 32.74 -12.31
C HIS A 60 -0.13 32.66 -12.86
N GLU A 61 -0.38 33.31 -14.00
CA GLU A 61 -1.67 33.25 -14.70
C GLU A 61 -2.04 31.83 -15.13
N SER A 62 -1.07 31.06 -15.66
CA SER A 62 -1.33 29.68 -16.07
C SER A 62 -1.56 28.76 -14.89
N PHE A 63 -0.84 28.93 -13.78
CA PHE A 63 -1.04 28.14 -12.57
C PHE A 63 -2.39 28.45 -11.93
N GLU A 64 -2.76 29.73 -11.83
CA GLU A 64 -4.07 30.13 -11.34
C GLU A 64 -5.17 29.45 -12.17
N LEU A 65 -5.12 29.60 -13.50
CA LEU A 65 -6.12 29.08 -14.43
C LEU A 65 -6.18 27.55 -14.47
N HIS A 66 -5.02 26.88 -14.49
CA HIS A 66 -4.91 25.46 -14.76
C HIS A 66 -4.68 24.60 -13.52
N VAL A 67 -4.37 25.16 -12.36
CA VAL A 67 -4.15 24.38 -11.13
C VAL A 67 -5.01 24.90 -9.98
N GLU A 68 -4.93 26.19 -9.67
CA GLU A 68 -5.64 26.75 -8.51
C GLU A 68 -7.16 26.77 -8.69
N GLN A 69 -7.66 27.19 -9.86
CA GLN A 69 -9.09 27.23 -10.15
C GLN A 69 -9.76 25.83 -10.14
N PRO A 70 -9.14 24.75 -10.69
CA PRO A 70 -9.59 23.39 -10.44
C PRO A 70 -9.65 23.00 -8.96
N ILE A 71 -8.62 23.34 -8.17
CA ILE A 71 -8.58 23.05 -6.73
C ILE A 71 -9.71 23.79 -5.99
N ARG A 72 -9.97 25.05 -6.33
CA ARG A 72 -11.07 25.86 -5.77
C ARG A 72 -12.44 25.24 -6.04
N ARG A 73 -12.69 24.80 -7.28
CA ARG A 73 -13.94 24.13 -7.63
C ARG A 73 -14.08 22.77 -6.96
N LEU A 74 -12.99 22.01 -6.85
CA LEU A 74 -12.99 20.77 -6.07
C LEU A 74 -13.35 21.06 -4.61
N ALA A 75 -12.73 22.04 -3.98
CA ALA A 75 -13.01 22.43 -2.60
C ALA A 75 -14.48 22.82 -2.41
N GLU A 76 -15.07 23.57 -3.35
CA GLU A 76 -16.49 23.94 -3.27
C GLU A 76 -17.46 22.75 -3.41
N ILE A 77 -17.07 21.72 -4.16
CA ILE A 77 -17.85 20.48 -4.31
C ILE A 77 -17.74 19.62 -3.06
N VAL A 78 -16.52 19.38 -2.57
CA VAL A 78 -16.25 18.45 -1.47
C VAL A 78 -16.39 19.09 -0.09
N GLN A 79 -16.39 20.41 0.02
CA GLN A 79 -16.60 21.16 1.26
C GLN A 79 -15.73 20.62 2.40
N LEU A 80 -16.33 20.29 3.55
CA LEU A 80 -15.65 19.72 4.70
C LEU A 80 -15.81 18.19 4.77
N LEU A 81 -16.01 17.52 3.63
CA LEU A 81 -16.11 16.07 3.62
C LEU A 81 -14.78 15.42 4.06
N PRO A 82 -14.83 14.39 4.92
CA PRO A 82 -13.66 13.59 5.25
C PRO A 82 -13.27 12.71 4.06
N ALA A 83 -12.00 12.31 3.96
CA ALA A 83 -11.57 11.38 2.89
C ALA A 83 -11.96 9.92 3.20
N SER A 84 -12.18 9.61 4.48
CA SER A 84 -12.41 8.25 4.97
C SER A 84 -13.15 8.26 6.29
N ALA A 85 -13.77 7.13 6.67
CA ALA A 85 -14.46 7.02 7.95
C ALA A 85 -13.48 6.92 9.13
N ASN A 86 -12.35 6.21 8.92
CA ASN A 86 -11.49 5.73 10.00
C ASN A 86 -9.97 5.92 9.74
N HIS A 87 -9.54 6.63 8.69
CA HIS A 87 -8.11 6.88 8.40
C HIS A 87 -7.66 8.28 8.81
N HIS A 88 -6.36 8.59 8.60
CA HIS A 88 -5.72 9.87 8.95
C HIS A 88 -6.41 11.13 8.41
N HIS A 89 -7.26 11.03 7.39
CA HIS A 89 -8.07 12.14 6.87
C HIS A 89 -9.57 11.99 7.20
N CYS A 90 -9.93 11.38 8.34
CA CYS A 90 -11.32 11.21 8.79
C CYS A 90 -11.94 12.46 9.42
N TYR A 91 -11.22 13.58 9.46
CA TYR A 91 -11.66 14.84 10.04
C TYR A 91 -12.32 15.75 8.97
N PRO A 92 -13.06 16.80 9.39
CA PRO A 92 -13.71 17.73 8.47
C PRO A 92 -12.73 18.42 7.50
N GLY A 93 -12.96 18.24 6.20
CA GLY A 93 -12.12 18.76 5.12
C GLY A 93 -10.90 17.89 4.78
N GLY A 94 -10.79 16.72 5.39
CA GLY A 94 -9.69 15.79 5.12
C GLY A 94 -9.60 15.35 3.66
N LEU A 95 -10.70 15.34 2.89
CA LEU A 95 -10.66 15.00 1.46
C LEU A 95 -9.87 16.02 0.63
N ILE A 96 -9.94 17.32 0.96
CA ILE A 96 -9.15 18.36 0.28
C ILE A 96 -7.66 18.14 0.56
N ASP A 97 -7.31 17.90 1.82
CA ASP A 97 -5.92 17.71 2.23
C ASP A 97 -5.32 16.48 1.55
N HIS A 98 -6.08 15.37 1.55
CA HIS A 98 -5.70 14.12 0.92
C HIS A 98 -5.34 14.31 -0.56
N VAL A 99 -6.24 14.90 -1.36
CA VAL A 99 -5.99 15.03 -2.81
C VAL A 99 -4.84 15.99 -3.14
N LEU A 100 -4.64 17.04 -2.32
CA LEU A 100 -3.50 17.96 -2.47
C LEU A 100 -2.18 17.26 -2.15
N GLU A 101 -2.14 16.44 -1.11
CA GLU A 101 -0.96 15.65 -0.77
C GLU A 101 -0.63 14.64 -1.86
N VAL A 102 -1.64 13.90 -2.37
CA VAL A 102 -1.46 12.97 -3.50
C VAL A 102 -0.93 13.71 -4.72
N ALA A 103 -1.43 14.90 -5.04
CA ALA A 103 -0.92 15.71 -6.15
C ALA A 103 0.56 16.09 -5.98
N ILE A 104 0.97 16.52 -4.78
CA ILE A 104 2.38 16.84 -4.48
C ILE A 104 3.27 15.61 -4.65
N TYR A 105 2.85 14.45 -4.13
CA TYR A 105 3.59 13.20 -4.30
C TYR A 105 3.70 12.80 -5.77
N ALA A 106 2.62 12.95 -6.53
CA ALA A 106 2.59 12.67 -7.95
C ALA A 106 3.61 13.54 -8.71
N LEU A 107 3.70 14.84 -8.38
CA LEU A 107 4.68 15.74 -8.98
C LEU A 107 6.13 15.43 -8.56
N LYS A 108 6.35 15.00 -7.31
CA LYS A 108 7.68 14.53 -6.88
C LYS A 108 8.14 13.30 -7.66
N ILE A 109 7.23 12.36 -7.92
CA ILE A 109 7.51 11.19 -8.77
C ILE A 109 7.76 11.63 -10.23
N ARG A 110 6.96 12.58 -10.73
CA ARG A 110 7.10 13.15 -12.08
C ARG A 110 8.47 13.78 -12.31
N ARG A 111 9.05 14.49 -11.33
CA ARG A 111 10.36 15.18 -11.49
C ARG A 111 11.49 14.24 -11.92
N ASN A 112 11.41 12.95 -11.60
CA ASN A 112 12.40 11.95 -11.98
C ASN A 112 12.08 11.25 -13.32
N ARG A 113 11.13 11.78 -14.10
CA ARG A 113 10.67 11.21 -15.38
C ARG A 113 10.68 12.24 -16.50
N LEU A 114 11.22 11.82 -17.64
CA LEU A 114 11.09 12.57 -18.89
C LEU A 114 9.80 12.13 -19.58
N LEU A 115 8.85 13.06 -19.73
CA LEU A 115 7.53 12.81 -20.32
C LEU A 115 7.34 13.68 -21.57
N PRO A 116 6.76 13.13 -22.67
CA PRO A 116 6.27 11.76 -22.83
C PRO A 116 7.41 10.71 -22.94
N PRO A 117 7.16 9.45 -22.59
CA PRO A 117 8.16 8.38 -22.69
C PRO A 117 8.61 8.15 -24.13
N GLY A 118 9.92 8.08 -24.36
CA GLY A 118 10.49 7.84 -25.69
C GLY A 118 10.42 9.03 -26.66
N GLY A 119 9.82 10.16 -26.25
CA GLY A 119 9.85 11.41 -27.01
C GLY A 119 11.24 12.04 -27.07
N LYS A 120 11.49 12.88 -28.07
CA LYS A 120 12.74 13.67 -28.14
C LYS A 120 12.74 14.74 -27.05
N SER A 121 13.91 15.15 -26.56
CA SER A 121 14.02 16.17 -25.49
C SER A 121 13.27 17.46 -25.81
N GLU A 122 13.29 17.92 -27.07
CA GLU A 122 12.55 19.12 -27.50
C GLU A 122 11.03 18.95 -27.40
N GLU A 123 10.51 17.77 -27.75
CA GLU A 123 9.09 17.44 -27.65
C GLU A 123 8.67 17.32 -26.18
N GLN A 124 9.49 16.65 -25.36
CA GLN A 124 9.29 16.54 -23.93
C GLN A 124 9.22 17.90 -23.25
N SER A 125 10.13 18.83 -23.59
CA SER A 125 10.07 20.19 -23.08
C SER A 125 8.82 20.97 -23.51
N LYS A 126 8.32 20.75 -24.74
CA LYS A 126 7.13 21.45 -25.27
C LYS A 126 5.84 21.08 -24.53
N VAL A 127 5.67 19.81 -24.17
CA VAL A 127 4.43 19.31 -23.56
C VAL A 127 4.54 19.02 -22.07
N ALA A 128 5.70 19.32 -21.46
CA ALA A 128 6.01 19.02 -20.07
C ALA A 128 4.91 19.46 -19.11
N GLU A 129 4.42 20.70 -19.26
CA GLU A 129 3.40 21.27 -18.36
C GLU A 129 2.00 20.70 -18.58
N ILE A 130 1.70 20.22 -19.79
CA ILE A 130 0.43 19.51 -20.08
C ILE A 130 0.41 18.18 -19.32
N TRP A 131 1.54 17.45 -19.31
CA TRP A 131 1.71 16.25 -18.48
C TRP A 131 1.63 16.57 -16.99
N THR A 132 2.24 17.67 -16.53
CA THR A 132 2.14 18.14 -15.13
C THR A 132 0.69 18.31 -14.72
N ALA A 133 -0.07 19.07 -15.50
CA ALA A 133 -1.46 19.38 -15.22
C ALA A 133 -2.34 18.13 -15.25
N ALA A 134 -2.14 17.24 -16.23
CA ALA A 134 -2.89 16.00 -16.31
C ALA A 134 -2.65 15.07 -15.11
N ILE A 135 -1.42 15.00 -14.60
CA ILE A 135 -1.08 14.25 -13.39
C ILE A 135 -1.76 14.87 -12.16
N ILE A 136 -1.75 16.20 -12.04
CA ILE A 136 -2.49 16.90 -10.97
C ILE A 136 -3.98 16.56 -11.07
N TYR A 137 -4.58 16.61 -12.26
CA TYR A 137 -6.02 16.33 -12.43
C TYR A 137 -6.34 14.88 -12.11
N GLY A 138 -5.47 13.93 -12.49
CA GLY A 138 -5.57 12.54 -12.07
C GLY A 138 -5.60 12.41 -10.55
N ALA A 139 -4.66 13.05 -9.85
CA ALA A 139 -4.60 13.05 -8.39
C ALA A 139 -5.83 13.71 -7.73
N LEU A 140 -6.31 14.84 -8.26
CA LEU A 140 -7.49 15.54 -7.72
C LEU A 140 -8.78 14.71 -7.88
N LEU A 141 -8.90 13.95 -8.97
CA LEU A 141 -10.14 13.25 -9.34
C LEU A 141 -10.12 11.74 -9.04
N HIS A 142 -8.99 11.16 -8.63
CA HIS A 142 -8.85 9.69 -8.51
C HIS A 142 -9.85 9.06 -7.54
N ASP A 143 -10.23 9.78 -6.48
CA ASP A 143 -11.01 9.25 -5.37
C ASP A 143 -12.28 10.07 -5.07
N ILE A 144 -12.56 11.08 -5.91
CA ILE A 144 -13.71 11.98 -5.70
C ILE A 144 -15.05 11.25 -5.87
N GLY A 145 -15.08 10.12 -6.57
CA GLY A 145 -16.29 9.30 -6.73
C GLY A 145 -16.95 8.92 -5.39
N LYS A 146 -16.19 8.91 -4.29
CA LYS A 146 -16.70 8.62 -2.94
C LYS A 146 -17.82 9.55 -2.52
N ILE A 147 -17.79 10.82 -2.92
CA ILE A 147 -18.82 11.79 -2.53
C ILE A 147 -20.19 11.51 -3.18
N ALA A 148 -20.20 10.69 -4.24
CA ALA A 148 -21.42 10.27 -4.93
C ALA A 148 -22.03 8.98 -4.35
N PHE A 149 -21.20 8.05 -3.87
CA PHE A 149 -21.63 6.68 -3.55
C PHE A 149 -21.40 6.28 -2.09
N ASP A 150 -20.40 6.84 -1.43
CA ASP A 150 -19.98 6.41 -0.10
C ASP A 150 -20.60 7.26 1.01
N MET A 151 -21.02 8.48 0.68
CA MET A 151 -21.48 9.48 1.63
C MET A 151 -22.86 10.03 1.26
N ARG A 152 -23.67 10.30 2.28
CA ARG A 152 -24.92 11.01 2.20
C ARG A 152 -24.75 12.36 2.90
N VAL A 153 -25.03 13.42 2.17
CA VAL A 153 -25.03 14.80 2.68
C VAL A 153 -26.47 15.24 2.86
N GLN A 154 -26.83 15.70 4.05
CA GLN A 154 -28.19 16.13 4.37
C GLN A 154 -28.17 17.54 4.94
N ALA A 155 -29.00 18.43 4.41
CA ALA A 155 -29.18 19.77 4.96
C ALA A 155 -29.99 19.75 6.26
N ILE A 156 -29.92 20.81 7.05
CA ILE A 156 -30.62 20.94 8.35
C ILE A 156 -32.15 20.84 8.23
N ASP A 157 -32.71 21.16 7.06
CA ASP A 157 -34.14 21.00 6.76
C ASP A 157 -34.54 19.54 6.41
N GLY A 158 -33.58 18.61 6.42
CA GLY A 158 -33.76 17.20 6.09
C GLY A 158 -33.59 16.89 4.60
N THR A 159 -33.32 17.87 3.74
CA THR A 159 -33.12 17.67 2.31
C THR A 159 -31.83 16.91 2.02
N ASP A 160 -31.92 15.83 1.24
CA ASP A 160 -30.75 15.13 0.73
C ASP A 160 -30.08 15.92 -0.40
N LEU A 161 -28.82 16.27 -0.20
CA LEU A 161 -28.01 17.01 -1.16
C LEU A 161 -27.21 16.03 -2.01
N CYS A 162 -27.70 15.75 -3.22
CA CYS A 162 -26.96 14.93 -4.18
C CYS A 162 -25.84 15.75 -4.82
N LEU A 163 -24.61 15.52 -4.35
CA LEU A 163 -23.44 16.28 -4.83
C LEU A 163 -23.12 16.06 -6.30
N ILE A 164 -23.69 15.04 -6.97
CA ILE A 164 -23.60 14.88 -8.43
C ILE A 164 -24.35 16.02 -9.16
N HIS A 165 -25.48 16.46 -8.62
CA HIS A 165 -26.36 17.45 -9.26
C HIS A 165 -25.93 18.90 -9.03
N GLY A 166 -25.22 19.19 -7.94
CA GLY A 166 -24.83 20.55 -7.59
C GLY A 166 -23.93 20.63 -6.37
N ASN A 167 -23.47 21.84 -6.05
CA ASN A 167 -22.71 22.11 -4.82
C ASN A 167 -23.69 22.26 -3.65
N ILE A 168 -23.19 22.11 -2.42
CA ILE A 168 -23.92 22.54 -1.22
C ILE A 168 -24.10 24.07 -1.31
N PRO A 169 -25.33 24.62 -1.25
CA PRO A 169 -25.53 26.05 -1.33
C PRO A 169 -24.79 26.78 -0.20
N PHE A 170 -24.16 27.91 -0.49
CA PHE A 170 -23.38 28.68 0.49
C PHE A 170 -24.22 29.06 1.72
N GLY A 171 -23.61 28.96 2.91
CA GLY A 171 -24.29 29.18 4.19
C GLY A 171 -25.22 28.05 4.66
N THR A 172 -25.36 26.94 3.91
CA THR A 172 -26.17 25.80 4.33
C THR A 172 -25.49 25.05 5.47
N GLN A 173 -26.26 24.74 6.51
CA GLN A 173 -25.86 23.79 7.55
C GLN A 173 -26.21 22.37 7.11
N TYR A 174 -25.26 21.44 7.22
CA TYR A 174 -25.41 20.06 6.74
C TYR A 174 -24.70 19.04 7.63
N THR A 175 -25.13 17.79 7.56
CA THR A 175 -24.47 16.63 8.16
C THR A 175 -23.97 15.69 7.07
N ILE A 176 -23.00 14.85 7.43
CA ILE A 176 -22.45 13.82 6.56
C ILE A 176 -22.61 12.48 7.26
N SER A 177 -23.13 11.50 6.54
CA SER A 177 -23.19 10.12 7.02
C SER A 177 -22.70 9.16 5.96
N TYR A 178 -22.10 8.05 6.38
CA TYR A 178 -21.63 7.04 5.45
C TYR A 178 -22.76 6.09 5.02
N VAL A 179 -22.84 5.79 3.73
CA VAL A 179 -23.80 4.82 3.18
C VAL A 179 -23.43 3.40 3.64
N LYS A 180 -24.42 2.70 4.21
CA LYS A 180 -24.30 1.30 4.67
C LYS A 180 -24.31 0.36 3.45
N GLY A 181 -23.36 -0.58 3.38
CA GLY A 181 -23.30 -1.57 2.30
C GLY A 181 -22.79 -1.04 0.95
N ARG A 182 -22.02 0.06 0.98
CA ARG A 182 -21.41 0.68 -0.20
C ARG A 182 -20.49 -0.27 -0.96
N ASP A 183 -20.56 -0.22 -2.28
CA ASP A 183 -19.66 -0.93 -3.17
C ASP A 183 -18.43 -0.04 -3.45
N TYR A 184 -17.31 -0.41 -2.82
CA TYR A 184 -16.04 0.31 -2.95
C TYR A 184 -15.47 0.28 -4.38
N GLN A 185 -15.91 -0.66 -5.23
CA GLN A 185 -15.46 -0.69 -6.62
C GLN A 185 -16.10 0.42 -7.44
N VAL A 186 -17.31 0.84 -7.09
CA VAL A 186 -18.08 1.81 -7.88
C VAL A 186 -17.48 3.21 -7.77
N HIS A 187 -17.04 3.65 -6.59
CA HIS A 187 -16.45 4.99 -6.49
C HIS A 187 -15.11 5.09 -7.24
N GLY A 188 -14.30 4.04 -7.24
CA GLY A 188 -12.99 4.02 -7.89
C GLY A 188 -13.05 4.17 -9.42
N VAL A 189 -14.22 3.90 -10.03
CA VAL A 189 -14.46 4.08 -11.47
C VAL A 189 -15.27 5.34 -11.79
N SER A 190 -15.60 6.15 -10.78
CA SER A 190 -16.60 7.23 -10.87
C SER A 190 -16.02 8.64 -10.83
N GLY A 191 -14.69 8.79 -10.91
CA GLY A 191 -14.05 10.11 -10.95
C GLY A 191 -14.56 10.98 -12.10
N LEU A 192 -14.91 10.37 -13.23
CA LEU A 192 -15.44 11.07 -14.41
C LEU A 192 -16.79 11.78 -14.19
N LEU A 193 -17.57 11.42 -13.16
CA LEU A 193 -18.82 12.13 -12.84
C LEU A 193 -18.60 13.60 -12.49
N PHE A 194 -17.41 13.94 -12.00
CA PHE A 194 -17.06 15.30 -11.57
C PHE A 194 -16.07 16.00 -12.51
N PHE A 195 -15.63 15.33 -13.59
CA PHE A 195 -14.58 15.80 -14.49
C PHE A 195 -14.86 17.20 -15.05
N THR A 196 -16.03 17.41 -15.66
CA THR A 196 -16.42 18.69 -16.29
C THR A 196 -16.85 19.76 -15.30
N ARG A 197 -17.05 19.41 -14.02
CA ARG A 197 -17.31 20.38 -12.95
C ARG A 197 -16.01 20.93 -12.38
N ILE A 198 -14.99 20.08 -12.28
CA ILE A 198 -13.66 20.42 -11.77
C ILE A 198 -12.70 20.89 -12.86
N LEU A 199 -12.95 20.59 -14.14
CA LEU A 199 -12.16 21.08 -15.27
C LEU A 199 -13.08 21.83 -16.23
N THR A 200 -12.78 23.11 -16.46
CA THR A 200 -13.53 23.93 -17.41
C THR A 200 -13.17 23.54 -18.84
N GLN A 201 -13.91 24.08 -19.81
CA GLN A 201 -13.55 23.95 -21.22
C GLN A 201 -12.08 24.33 -21.49
N VAL A 202 -11.58 25.39 -20.87
CA VAL A 202 -10.19 25.84 -21.04
C VAL A 202 -9.19 24.79 -20.55
N ASN A 203 -9.45 24.18 -19.39
CA ASN A 203 -8.58 23.12 -18.86
C ASN A 203 -8.61 21.87 -19.76
N ILE A 204 -9.81 21.49 -20.22
CA ILE A 204 -10.03 20.30 -21.04
C ILE A 204 -9.40 20.48 -22.42
N ASP A 205 -9.64 21.62 -23.09
CA ASP A 205 -9.10 21.90 -24.43
C ASP A 205 -7.57 21.97 -24.39
N TRP A 206 -6.98 22.47 -23.30
CA TRP A 206 -5.53 22.48 -23.11
C TRP A 206 -4.94 21.07 -23.05
N ILE A 207 -5.50 20.17 -22.23
CA ILE A 207 -5.00 18.78 -22.19
C ILE A 207 -5.31 18.02 -23.48
N ARG A 208 -6.45 18.28 -24.11
CA ARG A 208 -6.83 17.63 -25.38
C ARG A 208 -5.94 18.02 -26.55
N SER A 209 -5.15 19.08 -26.44
CA SER A 209 -4.09 19.38 -27.41
C SER A 209 -3.07 18.22 -27.52
N GLU A 210 -2.92 17.45 -26.45
CA GLU A 210 -2.13 16.21 -26.40
C GLU A 210 -3.05 15.00 -26.17
N VAL A 211 -3.48 14.38 -27.27
CA VAL A 211 -4.49 13.30 -27.27
C VAL A 211 -4.09 12.11 -26.40
N ASP A 212 -2.81 11.72 -26.40
CA ASP A 212 -2.31 10.61 -25.58
C ASP A 212 -2.45 10.91 -24.07
N VAL A 213 -2.11 12.13 -23.66
CA VAL A 213 -2.25 12.60 -22.27
C VAL A 213 -3.71 12.56 -21.84
N PHE A 214 -4.60 13.11 -22.68
CA PHE A 214 -6.03 13.10 -22.41
C PHE A 214 -6.59 11.68 -22.27
N ASN A 215 -6.19 10.77 -23.18
CA ASN A 215 -6.64 9.37 -23.14
C ASN A 215 -6.17 8.66 -21.86
N GLN A 216 -4.90 8.84 -21.47
CA GLN A 216 -4.37 8.25 -20.24
C GLN A 216 -5.10 8.75 -19.00
N LEU A 217 -5.41 10.05 -18.93
CA LEU A 217 -6.19 10.64 -17.85
C LEU A 217 -7.62 10.05 -17.80
N VAL A 218 -8.32 9.96 -18.93
CA VAL A 218 -9.68 9.39 -18.99
C VAL A 218 -9.68 7.91 -18.61
N MET A 219 -8.68 7.14 -19.05
CA MET A 219 -8.54 5.74 -18.66
C MET A 219 -8.31 5.59 -17.16
N GLU A 220 -7.52 6.48 -16.55
CA GLU A 220 -7.31 6.47 -15.09
C GLU A 220 -8.61 6.72 -14.34
N LEU A 221 -9.34 7.77 -14.72
CA LEU A 221 -10.56 8.19 -14.02
C LEU A 221 -11.77 7.28 -14.25
N SER A 222 -11.71 6.41 -15.25
CA SER A 222 -12.69 5.34 -15.50
C SER A 222 -12.30 3.99 -14.87
N GLY A 223 -11.19 3.96 -14.11
CA GLY A 223 -10.68 2.77 -13.43
C GLY A 223 -10.00 1.72 -14.33
N HIS A 224 -9.73 2.05 -15.59
CA HIS A 224 -8.92 1.23 -16.49
C HIS A 224 -7.42 1.47 -16.23
N HIS A 225 -6.97 1.18 -15.00
CA HIS A 225 -5.61 1.45 -14.55
C HIS A 225 -4.52 0.69 -15.34
N ASP A 226 -4.90 -0.37 -16.05
CA ASP A 226 -4.02 -1.11 -16.97
C ASP A 226 -3.75 -0.36 -18.27
N LYS A 227 -4.61 0.60 -18.63
CA LYS A 227 -4.55 1.40 -19.85
C LYS A 227 -4.26 2.88 -19.60
N SER A 228 -4.15 3.30 -18.34
CA SER A 228 -3.89 4.70 -17.96
C SER A 228 -2.42 5.11 -18.07
N GLY A 229 -1.56 4.23 -18.58
CA GLY A 229 -0.19 4.53 -18.92
C GLY A 229 0.61 5.10 -17.75
N VAL A 230 1.36 6.15 -18.03
CA VAL A 230 2.27 6.76 -17.06
C VAL A 230 1.51 7.61 -16.03
N ILE A 231 0.40 8.26 -16.44
CA ILE A 231 -0.42 9.05 -15.52
C ILE A 231 -0.93 8.16 -14.39
N GLY A 232 -1.57 7.04 -14.73
CA GLY A 232 -2.10 6.13 -13.70
C GLY A 232 -1.03 5.47 -12.86
N GLU A 233 0.12 5.13 -13.45
CA GLU A 233 1.25 4.62 -12.66
C GLU A 233 1.71 5.62 -11.60
N ILE A 234 1.82 6.90 -11.97
CA ILE A 234 2.25 7.97 -11.06
C ILE A 234 1.19 8.22 -9.99
N VAL A 235 -0.08 8.38 -10.37
CA VAL A 235 -1.19 8.65 -9.42
C VAL A 235 -1.32 7.52 -8.42
N LYS A 236 -1.31 6.25 -8.88
CA LYS A 236 -1.39 5.08 -8.01
C LYS A 236 -0.21 4.95 -7.04
N LYS A 237 1.00 5.33 -7.46
CA LYS A 237 2.17 5.37 -6.55
C LYS A 237 2.06 6.52 -5.56
N ALA A 238 1.58 7.67 -5.99
CA ALA A 238 1.40 8.84 -5.15
C ALA A 238 0.38 8.62 -4.04
N ASP A 239 -0.77 8.02 -4.37
CA ASP A 239 -1.81 7.64 -3.40
C ASP A 239 -1.26 6.67 -2.34
N LYS A 240 -0.56 5.62 -2.77
CA LYS A 240 0.12 4.72 -1.83
C LYS A 240 1.14 5.45 -0.94
N ALA A 241 1.88 6.40 -1.50
CA ALA A 241 2.92 7.13 -0.80
C ALA A 241 2.35 8.11 0.23
N SER A 242 1.27 8.82 -0.08
CA SER A 242 0.61 9.74 0.85
C SER A 242 0.14 9.01 2.11
N VAL A 243 -0.44 7.83 1.94
CA VAL A 243 -0.89 6.96 3.03
C VAL A 243 0.28 6.39 3.86
N SER A 244 1.45 6.18 3.26
CA SER A 244 2.62 5.57 3.92
C SER A 244 3.38 6.49 4.89
N LYS A 245 3.36 7.82 4.65
CA LYS A 245 4.10 8.81 5.44
C LYS A 245 3.54 8.94 6.86
N PHE A 246 2.22 8.90 7.00
CA PHE A 246 1.52 8.99 8.29
C PHE A 246 1.52 7.69 9.08
N MET A 247 1.85 6.59 8.40
CA MET A 247 2.14 5.29 8.99
C MET A 247 3.61 5.16 9.44
N GLY A 248 4.38 6.25 9.48
CA GLY A 248 5.77 6.25 9.95
C GLY A 248 6.78 5.62 8.98
N GLY A 249 6.41 5.46 7.70
CA GLY A 249 7.31 5.02 6.64
C GLY A 249 8.07 6.19 6.01
N ASN A 250 9.36 6.00 5.71
CA ASN A 250 10.16 7.00 5.00
C ASN A 250 9.65 7.13 3.54
N PRO A 251 9.20 8.31 3.09
CA PRO A 251 8.63 8.51 1.76
C PRO A 251 9.63 8.22 0.62
N LYS A 252 10.95 8.34 0.84
CA LYS A 252 11.96 7.95 -0.15
C LYS A 252 11.98 6.43 -0.37
N ILE A 253 11.90 5.66 0.73
CA ILE A 253 11.80 4.19 0.69
C ILE A 253 10.47 3.75 0.05
N ALA A 254 9.39 4.52 0.26
CA ALA A 254 8.07 4.24 -0.29
C ALA A 254 7.94 4.48 -1.80
N ILE A 255 8.70 5.43 -2.35
CA ILE A 255 8.77 5.70 -3.79
C ILE A 255 9.66 4.66 -4.51
N GLU A 256 10.68 4.14 -3.84
CA GLU A 256 11.68 3.22 -4.39
C GLU A 256 11.29 1.73 -4.28
N GLN A 257 10.50 1.35 -3.28
CA GLN A 257 10.04 -0.02 -3.10
C GLN A 257 8.62 -0.18 -3.64
N ASN A 258 8.38 -1.25 -4.41
CA ASN A 258 7.05 -1.61 -4.88
C ASN A 258 6.20 -2.09 -3.68
N ILE A 259 5.73 -1.15 -2.86
CA ILE A 259 5.06 -1.44 -1.59
C ILE A 259 3.77 -2.20 -1.87
N VAL A 260 3.74 -3.43 -1.35
CA VAL A 260 2.54 -4.22 -1.13
C VAL A 260 1.57 -3.36 -0.33
N SER A 261 0.33 -3.20 -0.83
CA SER A 261 -0.70 -2.38 -0.17
C SER A 261 -0.89 -2.81 1.29
N LEU A 262 -1.39 -1.92 2.15
CA LEU A 262 -1.70 -2.26 3.54
C LEU A 262 -2.60 -3.50 3.63
N GLN A 263 -3.64 -3.56 2.80
CA GLN A 263 -4.46 -4.75 2.60
C GLN A 263 -3.63 -6.00 2.28
N GLY A 264 -2.65 -5.89 1.37
CA GLY A 264 -1.72 -6.95 1.02
C GLY A 264 -0.81 -7.38 2.18
N LYS A 265 -0.37 -6.44 3.03
CA LYS A 265 0.40 -6.73 4.24
C LYS A 265 -0.46 -7.42 5.30
N LEU A 266 -1.68 -6.93 5.52
CA LEU A 266 -2.64 -7.49 6.47
C LEU A 266 -3.08 -8.90 6.07
N ILE A 267 -3.42 -9.14 4.80
CA ILE A 267 -3.80 -10.48 4.34
C ILE A 267 -2.63 -11.46 4.39
N THR A 268 -1.42 -11.02 4.03
CA THR A 268 -0.21 -11.86 4.10
C THR A 268 0.15 -12.18 5.55
N GLY A 269 0.07 -11.19 6.44
CA GLY A 269 0.28 -11.38 7.86
C GLY A 269 -0.76 -12.29 8.49
N LEU A 270 -2.04 -12.08 8.19
CA LEU A 270 -3.12 -12.90 8.69
C LEU A 270 -2.98 -14.37 8.24
N ARG A 271 -2.63 -14.60 6.96
CA ARG A 271 -2.32 -15.95 6.45
C ARG A 271 -1.13 -16.56 7.17
N TYR A 272 -0.06 -15.79 7.39
CA TYR A 272 1.13 -16.30 8.04
C TYR A 272 0.86 -16.71 9.49
N ILE A 273 0.25 -15.83 10.28
CA ILE A 273 0.00 -16.12 11.71
C ILE A 273 -0.95 -17.31 11.88
N VAL A 274 -2.00 -17.41 11.06
CA VAL A 274 -2.95 -18.54 11.15
C VAL A 274 -2.27 -19.86 10.79
N ASN A 275 -1.41 -19.88 9.77
CA ASN A 275 -0.77 -21.12 9.32
C ASN A 275 0.48 -21.51 10.14
N ASN A 276 1.12 -20.58 10.85
CA ASN A 276 2.44 -20.82 11.46
C ASN A 276 2.55 -20.48 12.94
N ARG A 277 1.65 -19.67 13.51
CA ARG A 277 1.75 -19.19 14.92
C ARG A 277 0.56 -19.58 15.79
N LEU A 278 -0.63 -19.63 15.22
CA LEU A 278 -1.84 -19.95 15.98
C LEU A 278 -2.06 -21.46 16.02
N LYS A 279 -2.43 -21.97 17.20
CA LYS A 279 -2.96 -23.32 17.37
C LYS A 279 -4.39 -23.38 16.86
N LEU A 280 -4.74 -24.46 16.14
CA LEU A 280 -6.05 -24.66 15.53
C LEU A 280 -6.83 -25.78 16.25
N ASN A 281 -8.14 -25.57 16.41
CA ASN A 281 -9.14 -26.63 16.67
C ASN A 281 -8.95 -27.50 17.93
N GLU A 282 -8.19 -27.02 18.93
CA GLU A 282 -7.96 -27.71 20.20
C GLU A 282 -8.44 -26.88 21.41
N LYS A 283 -8.54 -27.52 22.59
CA LYS A 283 -8.88 -26.82 23.85
C LYS A 283 -7.77 -25.78 24.14
N GLY A 284 -8.15 -24.52 24.28
CA GLY A 284 -7.21 -23.39 24.46
C GLY A 284 -6.56 -22.86 23.17
N ALA A 285 -6.98 -23.34 21.98
CA ALA A 285 -6.59 -22.77 20.71
C ALA A 285 -7.05 -21.31 20.54
N SER A 286 -6.42 -20.60 19.61
CA SER A 286 -6.80 -19.22 19.25
C SER A 286 -7.41 -19.11 17.84
N CYS A 287 -7.57 -20.23 17.16
CA CYS A 287 -8.16 -20.35 15.83
C CYS A 287 -9.09 -21.57 15.79
N PHE A 288 -10.32 -21.38 15.33
CA PHE A 288 -11.33 -22.43 15.20
C PHE A 288 -11.95 -22.38 13.80
N VAL A 289 -11.77 -23.46 13.04
CA VAL A 289 -12.17 -23.55 11.63
C VAL A 289 -13.48 -24.32 11.52
N THR A 290 -14.56 -23.63 11.17
CA THR A 290 -15.88 -24.22 10.89
C THR A 290 -16.11 -24.31 9.38
N GLY A 291 -17.16 -25.02 8.95
CA GLY A 291 -17.43 -25.21 7.52
C GLY A 291 -17.71 -23.91 6.76
N ASP A 292 -18.22 -22.88 7.42
CA ASP A 292 -18.58 -21.58 6.83
C ASP A 292 -17.60 -20.46 7.18
N ALA A 293 -16.77 -20.61 8.21
CA ALA A 293 -15.97 -19.52 8.75
C ALA A 293 -14.75 -19.96 9.56
N VAL A 294 -13.80 -19.03 9.70
CA VAL A 294 -12.66 -19.13 10.60
C VAL A 294 -12.83 -18.12 11.72
N TRP A 295 -12.85 -18.60 12.96
CA TRP A 295 -13.02 -17.81 14.17
C TRP A 295 -11.67 -17.63 14.86
N LEU A 296 -11.22 -16.38 14.96
CA LEU A 296 -9.92 -16.03 15.54
C LEU A 296 -10.11 -15.26 16.84
N VAL A 297 -9.46 -15.70 17.92
CA VAL A 297 -9.55 -15.00 19.21
C VAL A 297 -8.95 -13.61 19.08
N SER A 298 -9.77 -12.59 19.35
CA SER A 298 -9.51 -11.18 19.01
C SER A 298 -8.18 -10.66 19.60
N LYS A 299 -7.98 -10.77 20.91
CA LYS A 299 -6.76 -10.30 21.56
C LYS A 299 -5.51 -10.99 21.01
N THR A 300 -5.57 -12.31 20.81
CA THR A 300 -4.43 -13.09 20.30
C THR A 300 -4.09 -12.70 18.87
N VAL A 301 -5.08 -12.67 17.97
CA VAL A 301 -4.82 -12.35 16.56
C VAL A 301 -4.29 -10.93 16.38
N ALA A 302 -4.80 -9.96 17.16
CA ALA A 302 -4.29 -8.59 17.09
C ALA A 302 -2.84 -8.47 17.55
N ASN A 303 -2.47 -9.17 18.64
CA ASN A 303 -1.11 -9.17 19.15
C ASN A 303 -0.14 -9.89 18.22
N GLU A 304 -0.50 -11.06 17.71
CA GLU A 304 0.34 -11.82 16.78
C GLU A 304 0.50 -11.10 15.44
N LEU A 305 -0.57 -10.51 14.92
CA LEU A 305 -0.49 -9.73 13.68
C LEU A 305 0.39 -8.49 13.86
N ARG A 306 0.27 -7.77 14.98
CA ARG A 306 1.16 -6.66 15.32
C ARG A 306 2.61 -7.10 15.44
N SER A 307 2.88 -8.16 16.21
CA SER A 307 4.23 -8.70 16.37
C SER A 307 4.84 -9.07 15.02
N TYR A 308 4.12 -9.82 14.20
CA TYR A 308 4.58 -10.24 12.89
C TYR A 308 4.88 -9.06 11.96
N LEU A 309 4.00 -8.07 11.93
CA LEU A 309 4.21 -6.88 11.09
C LEU A 309 5.39 -6.04 11.59
N LEU A 310 5.58 -5.90 12.90
CA LEU A 310 6.74 -5.23 13.49
C LEU A 310 8.05 -5.98 13.21
N GLU A 311 8.05 -7.31 13.27
CA GLU A 311 9.21 -8.15 12.93
C GLU A 311 9.63 -8.01 11.47
N LEU A 312 8.68 -7.78 10.56
CA LEU A 312 8.94 -7.45 9.16
C LEU A 312 9.44 -6.01 8.95
N GLY A 313 9.69 -5.27 10.02
CA GLY A 313 10.15 -3.88 9.99
C GLY A 313 9.04 -2.86 9.73
N TYR A 314 7.77 -3.24 9.83
CA TYR A 314 6.65 -2.30 9.72
C TYR A 314 6.37 -1.63 11.07
N SER A 315 6.88 -0.41 11.27
CA SER A 315 6.67 0.40 12.46
C SER A 315 5.25 1.02 12.59
N SER A 316 4.41 0.83 11.57
CA SER A 316 3.12 1.53 11.36
C SER A 316 1.87 0.94 12.02
N VAL A 317 1.97 -0.19 12.70
CA VAL A 317 0.78 -1.01 12.99
C VAL A 317 -0.05 -0.38 14.10
N PRO A 318 -1.38 -0.20 13.93
CA PRO A 318 -2.23 0.38 14.97
C PRO A 318 -2.09 -0.33 16.30
N SER A 319 -1.72 0.40 17.35
CA SER A 319 -1.58 -0.13 18.72
C SER A 319 -2.91 -0.53 19.33
N SER A 320 -4.01 0.07 18.87
CA SER A 320 -5.38 -0.17 19.33
C SER A 320 -6.06 -1.29 18.53
N ASN A 321 -6.64 -2.27 19.25
CA ASN A 321 -7.37 -3.39 18.65
C ASN A 321 -8.58 -2.95 17.82
N PRO A 322 -9.44 -2.03 18.30
CA PRO A 322 -10.52 -1.48 17.48
C PRO A 322 -10.06 -0.94 16.13
N ILE A 323 -9.00 -0.10 16.12
CA ILE A 323 -8.49 0.52 14.90
C ILE A 323 -7.95 -0.54 13.93
N LEU A 324 -7.21 -1.52 14.45
CA LEU A 324 -6.69 -2.62 13.64
C LEU A 324 -7.82 -3.45 13.01
N PHE A 325 -8.87 -3.77 13.77
CA PHE A 325 -9.97 -4.58 13.25
C PHE A 325 -10.87 -3.82 12.29
N ASP A 326 -11.10 -2.53 12.53
CA ASP A 326 -11.82 -1.67 11.59
C ASP A 326 -11.07 -1.57 10.26
N GLU A 327 -9.73 -1.51 10.29
CA GLU A 327 -8.91 -1.53 9.09
C GLU A 327 -8.94 -2.87 8.36
N MET A 328 -8.88 -3.97 9.10
CA MET A 328 -9.04 -5.30 8.50
C MET A 328 -10.44 -5.49 7.89
N GLN A 329 -11.48 -4.91 8.50
CA GLN A 329 -12.84 -4.92 7.99
C GLN A 329 -13.00 -4.02 6.75
N SER A 330 -12.40 -2.82 6.74
CA SER A 330 -12.40 -1.89 5.59
C SER A 330 -11.70 -2.52 4.37
N CYS A 331 -10.67 -3.32 4.62
CA CYS A 331 -9.95 -4.13 3.65
C CYS A 331 -10.70 -5.40 3.19
N GLY A 332 -11.90 -5.68 3.72
CA GLY A 332 -12.71 -6.85 3.37
C GLY A 332 -12.19 -8.18 3.93
N LEU A 333 -11.33 -8.16 4.97
CA LEU A 333 -10.74 -9.36 5.57
C LEU A 333 -11.62 -9.99 6.66
N LEU A 334 -12.45 -9.18 7.33
CA LEU A 334 -13.32 -9.62 8.45
C LEU A 334 -14.81 -9.56 8.07
N GLN A 335 -15.58 -10.52 8.57
CA GLN A 335 -17.03 -10.54 8.49
C GLN A 335 -17.65 -9.81 9.69
N PRO A 336 -18.51 -8.80 9.46
CA PRO A 336 -19.16 -8.03 10.52
C PRO A 336 -20.18 -8.84 11.31
N ASN A 337 -20.33 -8.54 12.60
CA ASN A 337 -21.43 -9.03 13.43
C ASN A 337 -22.78 -8.38 13.07
N LEU A 338 -23.87 -8.80 13.72
CA LEU A 338 -25.22 -8.24 13.49
C LEU A 338 -25.30 -6.72 13.73
N GLN A 339 -24.42 -6.18 14.58
CA GLN A 339 -24.27 -4.76 14.88
C GLN A 339 -23.23 -4.05 13.99
N LYS A 340 -22.73 -4.73 12.95
CA LYS A 340 -21.70 -4.25 12.00
C LYS A 340 -20.30 -4.00 12.58
N LYS A 341 -20.03 -4.47 13.80
CA LYS A 341 -18.70 -4.42 14.42
C LYS A 341 -17.87 -5.65 14.05
N ALA A 342 -16.55 -5.53 14.12
CA ALA A 342 -15.62 -6.61 13.77
C ALA A 342 -15.59 -7.78 14.78
N VAL A 343 -15.94 -7.52 16.05
CA VAL A 343 -15.79 -8.47 17.16
C VAL A 343 -17.13 -9.16 17.48
N TRP A 344 -17.06 -10.47 17.65
CA TRP A 344 -18.15 -11.37 18.01
C TRP A 344 -17.91 -11.92 19.42
N LYS A 345 -18.96 -12.07 20.22
CA LYS A 345 -18.91 -12.85 21.47
C LYS A 345 -19.41 -14.25 21.16
N CYS A 346 -18.56 -15.24 21.35
CA CYS A 346 -18.84 -16.62 20.96
C CYS A 346 -18.58 -17.55 22.15
N LYS A 347 -19.48 -18.51 22.37
CA LYS A 347 -19.23 -19.68 23.21
C LYS A 347 -18.69 -20.80 22.34
N ILE A 348 -17.52 -21.31 22.68
CA ILE A 348 -16.84 -22.41 22.01
C ILE A 348 -16.97 -23.64 22.89
N SER A 349 -17.45 -24.75 22.35
CA SER A 349 -17.64 -26.01 23.08
C SER A 349 -16.99 -27.20 22.38
N ILE A 350 -16.32 -28.05 23.17
CA ILE A 350 -15.71 -29.31 22.76
C ILE A 350 -16.03 -30.34 23.85
N ASP A 351 -16.86 -31.33 23.53
CA ASP A 351 -17.40 -32.30 24.50
C ASP A 351 -18.09 -31.57 25.69
N GLU A 352 -17.67 -31.85 26.93
CA GLU A 352 -18.17 -31.18 28.14
C GLU A 352 -17.49 -29.83 28.43
N TRP A 353 -16.43 -29.46 27.69
CA TRP A 353 -15.71 -28.21 27.90
C TRP A 353 -16.35 -27.08 27.10
N SER A 354 -16.57 -25.92 27.71
CA SER A 354 -16.98 -24.71 27.00
C SER A 354 -16.36 -23.44 27.58
N VAL A 355 -16.13 -22.45 26.72
CA VAL A 355 -15.60 -21.13 27.11
C VAL A 355 -16.21 -20.02 26.25
N SER A 356 -16.47 -18.87 26.86
CA SER A 356 -16.92 -17.68 26.14
C SER A 356 -15.72 -16.79 25.80
N LEU A 357 -15.52 -16.50 24.52
CA LEU A 357 -14.40 -15.72 23.99
C LEU A 357 -14.90 -14.63 23.04
N THR A 358 -14.09 -13.58 22.89
CA THR A 358 -14.29 -12.57 21.85
C THR A 358 -13.47 -12.92 20.61
N CYS A 359 -14.14 -13.12 19.48
CA CYS A 359 -13.53 -13.57 18.23
C CYS A 359 -13.75 -12.55 17.09
N VAL A 360 -12.90 -12.57 16.08
CA VAL A 360 -13.17 -11.99 14.77
C VAL A 360 -13.47 -13.12 13.78
N LYS A 361 -14.41 -12.89 12.87
CA LYS A 361 -14.88 -13.89 11.90
C LYS A 361 -14.24 -13.61 10.54
N VAL A 362 -13.65 -14.62 9.91
CA VAL A 362 -12.96 -14.53 8.61
C VAL A 362 -13.52 -15.59 7.66
N HIS A 363 -13.74 -15.23 6.39
CA HIS A 363 -14.14 -16.23 5.40
C HIS A 363 -12.94 -17.13 5.02
N PRO A 364 -13.10 -18.46 4.90
CA PRO A 364 -11.98 -19.37 4.63
C PRO A 364 -11.17 -19.01 3.39
N SER A 365 -11.81 -18.51 2.32
CA SER A 365 -11.13 -18.11 1.07
C SER A 365 -10.13 -16.95 1.24
N VAL A 366 -10.26 -16.15 2.30
CA VAL A 366 -9.30 -15.08 2.62
C VAL A 366 -7.97 -15.71 3.05
N LEU A 367 -8.01 -16.80 3.81
CA LEU A 367 -6.84 -17.48 4.36
C LEU A 367 -6.29 -18.54 3.39
N TRP A 368 -7.18 -19.29 2.74
CA TRP A 368 -6.86 -20.40 1.85
C TRP A 368 -7.66 -20.31 0.53
N PRO A 369 -7.18 -19.52 -0.46
CA PRO A 369 -7.90 -19.32 -1.72
C PRO A 369 -8.11 -20.58 -2.57
N ASN A 370 -7.22 -21.57 -2.44
CA ASN A 370 -7.22 -22.82 -3.20
C ASN A 370 -7.05 -24.07 -2.30
N GLY A 371 -7.26 -23.93 -0.99
CA GLY A 371 -6.95 -24.97 0.00
C GLY A 371 -8.15 -25.83 0.36
N ASP A 372 -7.89 -27.12 0.60
CA ASP A 372 -8.88 -28.06 1.11
C ASP A 372 -8.97 -27.90 2.64
N LEU A 373 -10.18 -27.61 3.18
CA LEU A 373 -10.46 -27.44 4.60
C LEU A 373 -10.41 -28.79 5.33
N SER A 374 -9.20 -29.34 5.46
CA SER A 374 -9.01 -30.75 5.82
C SER A 374 -9.13 -31.03 7.32
N ASP A 375 -8.95 -30.01 8.17
CA ASP A 375 -9.08 -30.11 9.62
C ASP A 375 -10.19 -29.17 10.11
N LEU A 376 -11.44 -29.60 10.01
CA LEU A 376 -12.57 -28.88 10.61
C LEU A 376 -12.59 -29.07 12.13
N PHE A 377 -13.01 -28.03 12.82
CA PHE A 377 -13.24 -28.03 14.25
C PHE A 377 -14.33 -29.05 14.61
N LYS A 378 -13.99 -30.00 15.47
CA LYS A 378 -14.90 -31.05 15.97
C LYS A 378 -15.66 -30.62 17.22
N GLY A 379 -16.06 -29.35 17.24
CA GLY A 379 -16.81 -28.72 18.32
C GLY A 379 -17.72 -27.64 17.76
N ASP A 380 -18.46 -26.97 18.63
CA ASP A 380 -19.44 -25.96 18.23
C ASP A 380 -18.98 -24.55 18.60
N VAL A 381 -19.27 -23.60 17.70
CA VAL A 381 -19.10 -22.16 17.95
C VAL A 381 -20.48 -21.52 17.88
N THR A 382 -21.03 -21.17 19.04
CA THR A 382 -22.34 -20.50 19.15
C THR A 382 -22.16 -19.03 19.49
N ILE A 383 -22.86 -18.14 18.78
CA ILE A 383 -22.82 -16.70 19.04
C ILE A 383 -23.67 -16.40 20.29
N GLU A 384 -23.10 -15.69 21.26
CA GLU A 384 -23.82 -15.23 22.44
C GLU A 384 -24.42 -13.84 22.15
N ASP A 385 -25.74 -13.77 21.95
CA ASP A 385 -26.45 -12.49 21.86
C ASP A 385 -26.54 -11.87 23.25
N ASN A 386 -25.63 -10.94 23.57
CA ASN A 386 -25.82 -10.04 24.70
C ASN A 386 -26.22 -8.65 24.20
N GLN A 387 -27.46 -8.29 24.50
CA GLN A 387 -27.85 -6.90 24.77
C GLN A 387 -26.83 -6.29 25.75
N TYR A 388 -26.31 -5.10 25.41
CA TYR A 388 -25.54 -4.16 26.25
C TYR A 388 -24.52 -4.71 27.27
N ILE A 389 -23.23 -4.40 27.06
CA ILE A 389 -22.31 -4.06 28.14
C ILE A 389 -21.44 -2.87 27.67
N GLU A 390 -21.53 -1.76 28.40
CA GLU A 390 -20.65 -0.60 28.32
C GLU A 390 -19.20 -1.02 28.60
N SER A 391 -18.25 -0.37 27.92
CA SER A 391 -16.82 -0.58 28.13
C SER A 391 -16.42 -0.16 29.55
N ASP A 392 -16.25 -1.12 30.45
CA ASP A 392 -15.59 -0.89 31.73
C ASP A 392 -14.09 -0.60 31.52
N ASN A 393 -13.76 0.69 31.61
CA ASN A 393 -12.45 1.16 32.05
C ASN A 393 -12.32 0.86 33.55
N SER A 394 -11.62 -0.20 33.92
CA SER A 394 -11.13 -0.33 35.29
C SER A 394 -9.71 -0.90 35.35
N ASN A 395 -8.85 -0.10 35.96
CA ASN A 395 -7.51 -0.45 36.44
C ASN A 395 -7.53 -1.76 37.24
N PRO A 396 -6.48 -2.59 37.17
CA PRO A 396 -6.30 -3.66 38.13
C PRO A 396 -5.66 -3.09 39.41
N GLN A 397 -6.47 -2.90 40.46
CA GLN A 397 -6.02 -2.96 41.85
C GLN A 397 -6.73 -4.13 42.55
N ASP A 398 -5.91 -5.12 42.89
CA ASP A 398 -5.97 -6.09 43.98
C ASP A 398 -7.22 -6.93 44.27
N GLN A 399 -7.04 -8.26 44.23
CA GLN A 399 -7.19 -9.12 45.42
C GLN A 399 -6.65 -10.53 45.17
N VAL A 400 -5.46 -10.84 45.72
CA VAL A 400 -5.19 -12.14 46.36
C VAL A 400 -4.41 -11.87 47.65
N ILE A 401 -4.94 -12.42 48.74
CA ILE A 401 -4.49 -12.30 50.13
C ILE A 401 -3.29 -13.24 50.39
N LEU A 402 -2.25 -12.64 50.99
CA LEU A 402 -1.20 -13.10 51.91
C LEU A 402 -0.66 -14.54 51.86
N ASP A 403 0.68 -14.65 51.77
CA ASP A 403 1.45 -15.11 52.94
C ASP A 403 2.90 -14.54 53.02
N SER A 404 3.26 -14.15 54.25
CA SER A 404 4.58 -14.01 54.93
C SER A 404 5.83 -13.32 54.33
N SER A 405 6.22 -12.22 55.02
CA SER A 405 7.54 -11.90 55.61
C SER A 405 8.79 -11.66 54.74
N GLU A 406 9.27 -10.41 54.67
CA GLU A 406 10.46 -9.87 55.38
C GLU A 406 10.91 -8.52 54.78
N GLU A 407 11.43 -7.67 55.66
CA GLU A 407 11.73 -6.25 55.51
C GLU A 407 12.89 -5.93 54.54
N LEU A 408 12.89 -4.72 53.97
CA LEU A 408 14.05 -3.80 54.01
C LEU A 408 13.69 -2.40 53.50
N LYS A 409 14.05 -1.39 54.30
CA LYS A 409 13.97 0.07 54.02
C LYS A 409 14.99 0.50 52.97
N CYS A 410 14.71 1.58 52.22
CA CYS A 410 15.56 2.79 52.18
C CYS A 410 15.00 3.93 51.29
N GLU A 411 14.69 5.04 51.96
CA GLU A 411 15.02 6.45 51.70
C GLU A 411 14.79 7.14 50.32
N ASP A 412 13.91 8.14 50.39
CA ASP A 412 13.75 9.31 49.51
C ASP A 412 15.04 10.10 49.25
N LYS A 413 15.29 10.51 47.99
CA LYS A 413 15.80 11.86 47.64
C LYS A 413 15.33 12.36 46.27
N ASN A 414 14.55 13.44 46.34
CA ASN A 414 14.54 14.65 45.51
C ASN A 414 14.23 14.59 44.00
N ILE A 415 13.00 15.03 43.75
CA ILE A 415 12.40 15.58 42.54
C ILE A 415 13.07 16.91 42.14
N ILE A 416 13.45 17.03 40.86
CA ILE A 416 13.52 18.32 40.14
C ILE A 416 12.63 18.19 38.91
N LYS A 417 11.57 19.01 38.87
CA LYS A 417 10.73 19.26 37.70
C LYS A 417 11.46 20.19 36.73
N PRO A 418 11.19 20.09 35.42
CA PRO A 418 10.93 21.32 34.67
C PRO A 418 9.57 21.29 33.98
N GLU A 419 8.98 22.47 33.95
CA GLU A 419 7.77 22.86 33.26
C GLU A 419 7.88 22.62 31.74
N VAL A 420 6.83 22.10 31.13
CA VAL A 420 6.68 22.04 29.67
C VAL A 420 5.79 23.19 29.24
N SER A 421 6.40 24.19 28.60
CA SER A 421 5.69 25.22 27.85
C SER A 421 5.19 24.65 26.52
N LEU A 422 3.96 25.00 26.18
CA LEU A 422 3.36 24.76 24.88
C LEU A 422 4.12 25.53 23.80
N HIS A 423 4.79 24.81 22.90
CA HIS A 423 5.11 25.33 21.57
C HIS A 423 4.66 24.36 20.48
N SER A 424 3.76 24.88 19.66
CA SER A 424 3.41 24.43 18.31
C SER A 424 4.69 24.15 17.51
N SER A 425 4.96 22.88 17.17
CA SER A 425 6.04 22.52 16.24
C SER A 425 5.45 22.29 14.84
N SER A 426 5.92 23.11 13.89
CA SER A 426 5.71 22.95 12.45
C SER A 426 6.36 21.65 11.98
N TYR A 427 5.59 20.81 11.29
CA TYR A 427 5.95 19.42 11.01
C TYR A 427 6.61 19.20 9.63
N LEU A 428 7.29 20.20 9.05
CA LEU A 428 7.75 20.15 7.65
C LEU A 428 9.16 20.70 7.34
N ASP A 429 9.99 21.01 8.33
CA ASP A 429 11.32 21.63 8.11
C ASP A 429 12.48 20.62 7.95
N VAL A 430 12.33 19.58 7.12
CA VAL A 430 13.45 18.64 6.85
C VAL A 430 13.65 18.40 5.36
N PHE A 431 13.71 19.44 4.53
CA PHE A 431 14.20 19.33 3.15
C PHE A 431 14.74 20.67 2.61
N ASP A 432 15.76 21.24 3.25
CA ASP A 432 16.68 22.18 2.62
C ASP A 432 18.08 21.58 2.76
N ASP A 433 18.58 21.02 1.66
CA ASP A 433 20.01 20.88 1.32
C ASP A 433 20.15 19.94 0.11
N LEU A 434 19.97 20.49 -1.09
CA LEU A 434 20.58 19.97 -2.32
C LEU A 434 20.83 21.14 -3.27
N ASP A 435 21.99 21.77 -3.10
CA ASP A 435 22.61 22.62 -4.10
C ASP A 435 23.44 21.71 -5.03
N ILE A 436 23.03 21.55 -6.29
CA ILE A 436 23.82 20.84 -7.31
C ILE A 436 24.32 21.90 -8.28
N SER A 437 25.61 22.22 -8.18
CA SER A 437 26.33 22.91 -9.24
C SER A 437 26.80 21.91 -10.29
N SER A 438 26.59 22.34 -11.53
CA SER A 438 26.85 21.70 -12.81
C SER A 438 28.32 21.36 -13.07
N ALA A 439 28.57 20.21 -13.72
CA ALA A 439 29.62 20.10 -14.73
C ALA A 439 29.33 18.98 -15.74
N ASN A 440 29.20 19.38 -17.01
CA ASN A 440 29.28 18.55 -18.21
C ASN A 440 30.56 17.71 -18.24
N VAL A 441 30.56 16.53 -18.91
CA VAL A 441 31.44 16.20 -20.06
C VAL A 441 30.94 14.91 -20.77
N ASN A 442 30.62 15.10 -22.06
CA ASN A 442 30.74 14.27 -23.27
C ASN A 442 30.71 12.73 -23.26
N TYR A 443 29.86 12.21 -24.15
CA TYR A 443 29.92 10.92 -24.85
C TYR A 443 31.27 10.67 -25.53
N CYS A 444 31.72 9.41 -25.57
CA CYS A 444 32.39 8.79 -26.72
C CYS A 444 32.25 7.25 -26.72
N ASP A 445 32.33 6.75 -27.94
CA ASP A 445 31.91 5.48 -28.53
C ASP A 445 32.99 4.36 -28.49
N GLY A 446 32.58 3.10 -28.70
CA GLY A 446 33.37 2.13 -29.49
C GLY A 446 34.29 1.08 -28.81
N SER A 447 33.85 -0.18 -28.91
CA SER A 447 34.59 -1.41 -29.31
C SER A 447 35.65 -2.10 -28.43
N GLU A 448 35.51 -3.44 -28.40
CA GLU A 448 36.39 -4.50 -27.85
C GLU A 448 37.60 -4.83 -28.79
N GLU A 449 38.49 -5.73 -28.32
CA GLU A 449 39.68 -6.38 -28.95
C GLU A 449 41.04 -5.66 -28.74
N ASP A 450 42.19 -6.27 -28.39
CA ASP A 450 42.58 -7.65 -28.04
C ASP A 450 44.07 -7.66 -27.53
N LEU A 451 44.49 -8.80 -26.94
CA LEU A 451 45.86 -9.39 -26.90
C LEU A 451 46.99 -8.93 -25.92
N ASN A 452 47.18 -9.78 -24.89
CA ASN A 452 48.35 -10.64 -24.53
C ASN A 452 49.84 -10.16 -24.54
N ASN A 453 50.51 -10.56 -23.43
CA ASN A 453 51.94 -10.89 -23.16
C ASN A 453 52.94 -9.71 -23.02
N SER A 454 53.88 -9.68 -22.05
CA SER A 454 54.62 -10.76 -21.36
C SER A 454 55.32 -10.32 -20.05
N ILE A 455 55.10 -11.11 -18.98
CA ILE A 455 55.93 -11.60 -17.85
C ILE A 455 57.25 -10.87 -17.45
N SER A 456 57.36 -10.49 -16.17
CA SER A 456 58.45 -10.92 -15.26
C SER A 456 58.11 -10.69 -13.78
N TYR A 457 58.44 -11.68 -12.96
CA TYR A 457 57.99 -11.93 -11.59
C TYR A 457 58.65 -11.04 -10.53
N LYS A 458 57.82 -10.43 -9.68
CA LYS A 458 58.07 -10.30 -8.23
C LYS A 458 56.76 -10.64 -7.50
N ASN A 459 56.86 -11.57 -6.56
CA ASN A 459 55.75 -12.09 -5.79
C ASN A 459 55.15 -11.02 -4.87
N GLU A 460 53.98 -10.50 -5.26
CA GLU A 460 52.93 -9.98 -4.37
C GLU A 460 51.59 -10.58 -4.83
N SER A 461 51.53 -11.91 -4.79
CA SER A 461 50.32 -12.69 -5.00
C SER A 461 49.70 -12.98 -3.64
N ILE A 462 48.68 -12.20 -3.24
CA ILE A 462 47.56 -12.61 -2.37
C ILE A 462 46.40 -11.58 -2.43
N ASP A 463 46.64 -10.28 -2.58
CA ASP A 463 45.56 -9.28 -2.42
C ASP A 463 44.65 -9.02 -3.64
N THR A 464 45.13 -9.12 -4.88
CA THR A 464 44.29 -8.78 -6.06
C THR A 464 43.28 -9.86 -6.44
N PHE A 465 43.57 -11.13 -6.14
CA PHE A 465 42.63 -12.24 -6.38
C PHE A 465 41.49 -12.27 -5.34
N GLU A 466 41.76 -11.91 -4.09
CA GLU A 466 40.73 -11.87 -3.04
C GLU A 466 39.73 -10.72 -3.25
N VAL A 467 40.20 -9.56 -3.76
CA VAL A 467 39.34 -8.41 -4.06
C VAL A 467 38.38 -8.71 -5.20
N ASP A 468 38.81 -9.40 -6.26
CA ASP A 468 37.94 -9.74 -7.40
C ASP A 468 36.90 -10.83 -7.03
N VAL A 469 37.27 -11.85 -6.25
CA VAL A 469 36.32 -12.89 -5.77
C VAL A 469 35.30 -12.33 -4.76
N SER A 470 35.60 -11.19 -4.12
CA SER A 470 34.71 -10.51 -3.17
C SER A 470 33.35 -10.18 -3.79
N LEU A 471 33.29 -9.77 -5.07
CA LEU A 471 32.03 -9.43 -5.72
C LEU A 471 31.12 -10.64 -5.95
N GLY A 472 31.68 -11.78 -6.33
CA GLY A 472 30.96 -13.03 -6.51
C GLY A 472 30.46 -13.61 -5.18
N LYS A 473 31.25 -13.46 -4.11
CA LYS A 473 30.82 -13.79 -2.74
C LYS A 473 29.69 -12.89 -2.26
N GLN A 474 29.80 -11.58 -2.48
CA GLN A 474 28.74 -10.62 -2.15
C GLN A 474 27.46 -10.88 -2.96
N PHE A 475 27.58 -11.28 -4.22
CA PHE A 475 26.44 -11.72 -5.03
C PHE A 475 25.76 -12.96 -4.41
N LEU A 476 26.53 -13.97 -4.03
CA LEU A 476 25.99 -15.18 -3.40
C LEU A 476 25.31 -14.88 -2.06
N GLU A 477 25.95 -14.08 -1.22
CA GLU A 477 25.40 -13.64 0.06
C GLU A 477 24.11 -12.84 -0.14
N TRP A 478 24.05 -11.99 -1.17
CA TRP A 478 22.83 -11.29 -1.55
C TRP A 478 21.74 -12.25 -2.04
N VAL A 479 22.07 -13.27 -2.86
CA VAL A 479 21.10 -14.28 -3.31
C VAL A 479 20.53 -15.03 -2.11
N PHE A 480 21.39 -15.57 -1.24
CA PHE A 480 20.96 -16.36 -0.08
C PHE A 480 20.25 -15.51 0.97
N SER A 481 20.72 -14.30 1.25
CA SER A 481 20.04 -13.36 2.15
C SER A 481 18.68 -12.96 1.59
N SER A 482 18.57 -12.75 0.28
CA SER A 482 17.29 -12.45 -0.37
C SER A 482 16.31 -13.62 -0.30
N ILE A 483 16.80 -14.86 -0.40
CA ILE A 483 15.99 -16.07 -0.21
C ILE A 483 15.54 -16.21 1.24
N ASN A 484 16.49 -16.12 2.19
CA ASN A 484 16.23 -16.34 3.62
C ASN A 484 15.35 -15.25 4.23
N SER A 485 15.48 -13.99 3.79
CA SER A 485 14.59 -12.88 4.15
C SER A 485 13.27 -12.86 3.37
N LYS A 486 13.04 -13.83 2.47
CA LYS A 486 11.87 -13.93 1.58
C LYS A 486 11.69 -12.73 0.62
N LYS A 487 12.72 -11.87 0.45
CA LYS A 487 12.79 -10.82 -0.59
C LYS A 487 12.80 -11.43 -2.01
N LEU A 488 13.35 -12.63 -2.16
CA LEU A 488 13.37 -13.42 -3.38
C LEU A 488 12.52 -14.69 -3.19
N ILE A 489 11.35 -14.73 -3.83
CA ILE A 489 10.52 -15.94 -3.90
C ILE A 489 11.14 -16.89 -4.93
N ILE A 490 11.58 -18.07 -4.50
CA ILE A 490 12.08 -19.12 -5.40
C ILE A 490 10.91 -19.78 -6.12
N ASN A 491 11.14 -20.28 -7.33
CA ASN A 491 10.17 -21.02 -8.15
C ASN A 491 8.98 -20.22 -8.70
N ASP A 492 8.90 -18.93 -8.42
CA ASP A 492 7.93 -18.04 -9.06
C ASP A 492 8.28 -17.75 -10.53
N ALA A 493 7.27 -17.56 -11.38
CA ALA A 493 7.43 -17.32 -12.82
C ALA A 493 8.28 -16.08 -13.16
N ARG A 494 8.34 -15.08 -12.26
CA ARG A 494 9.17 -13.87 -12.43
C ARG A 494 10.47 -13.93 -11.64
N SER A 495 10.75 -15.01 -10.93
CA SER A 495 12.00 -15.18 -10.19
C SER A 495 13.22 -15.27 -11.11
N PHE A 496 14.40 -15.13 -10.52
CA PHE A 496 15.67 -15.49 -11.15
C PHE A 496 16.35 -16.65 -10.42
N ALA A 497 15.72 -17.19 -9.38
CA ALA A 497 16.19 -18.36 -8.63
C ALA A 497 15.09 -19.42 -8.63
N HIS A 498 15.45 -20.62 -9.07
CA HIS A 498 14.55 -21.78 -9.11
C HIS A 498 15.27 -22.99 -8.54
N THR A 499 14.54 -24.04 -8.18
CA THR A 499 15.12 -25.33 -7.82
C THR A 499 14.89 -26.31 -8.95
N VAL A 500 15.95 -26.95 -9.44
CA VAL A 500 15.90 -27.99 -10.48
C VAL A 500 16.90 -29.09 -10.09
N ASP A 501 16.49 -30.36 -10.15
CA ASP A 501 17.32 -31.53 -9.76
C ASP A 501 17.93 -31.41 -8.34
N ASP A 502 17.10 -30.91 -7.41
CA ASP A 502 17.41 -30.67 -5.99
C ASP A 502 18.54 -29.67 -5.75
N THR A 503 18.79 -28.77 -6.70
CA THR A 503 19.76 -27.70 -6.53
C THR A 503 19.23 -26.35 -7.01
N LEU A 504 19.85 -25.27 -6.51
CA LEU A 504 19.50 -23.92 -6.88
C LEU A 504 20.02 -23.59 -8.29
N PHE A 505 19.10 -23.23 -9.17
CA PHE A 505 19.32 -22.71 -10.51
C PHE A 505 19.17 -21.19 -10.53
N ILE A 506 20.24 -20.49 -10.90
CA ILE A 506 20.32 -19.02 -10.97
C ILE A 506 20.29 -18.57 -12.44
N VAL A 507 19.26 -17.84 -12.83
CA VAL A 507 19.00 -17.39 -14.22
C VAL A 507 19.96 -16.25 -14.62
N SER A 508 20.67 -16.43 -15.75
CA SER A 508 21.59 -15.45 -16.32
C SER A 508 21.05 -14.84 -17.62
N PRO A 509 21.26 -13.54 -17.90
CA PRO A 509 21.97 -12.54 -17.11
C PRO A 509 21.12 -11.88 -16.01
N LYS A 510 19.84 -12.27 -15.90
CA LYS A 510 18.82 -11.61 -15.08
C LYS A 510 19.22 -11.42 -13.62
N ALA A 511 19.79 -12.45 -12.98
CA ALA A 511 20.22 -12.39 -11.58
C ALA A 511 21.34 -11.35 -11.37
N PHE A 512 22.34 -11.35 -12.25
CA PHE A 512 23.51 -10.46 -12.14
C PHE A 512 23.16 -9.00 -12.45
N LYS A 513 22.32 -8.77 -13.46
CA LYS A 513 21.80 -7.42 -13.77
C LYS A 513 21.00 -6.85 -12.61
N ARG A 514 20.18 -7.67 -11.96
CA ARG A 514 19.41 -7.25 -10.79
C ARG A 514 20.31 -6.93 -9.59
N PHE A 515 21.32 -7.75 -9.32
CA PHE A 515 22.29 -7.45 -8.26
C PHE A 515 23.07 -6.16 -8.55
N SER A 516 23.50 -5.95 -9.79
CA SER A 516 24.16 -4.71 -10.22
C SER A 516 23.27 -3.51 -9.96
N LEU A 517 22.01 -3.58 -10.39
CA LEU A 517 21.04 -2.49 -10.23
C LEU A 517 20.79 -2.17 -8.75
N GLU A 518 20.64 -3.19 -7.90
CA GLU A 518 20.40 -3.00 -6.46
C GLU A 518 21.64 -2.45 -5.73
N LYS A 519 22.85 -2.78 -6.20
CA LYS A 519 24.10 -2.39 -5.53
C LYS A 519 24.68 -1.07 -6.02
N TYR A 520 24.59 -0.80 -7.32
CA TYR A 520 25.27 0.31 -7.99
C TYR A 520 24.29 1.32 -8.62
N GLY A 521 22.99 1.01 -8.66
CA GLY A 521 21.97 1.88 -9.27
C GLY A 521 21.85 1.73 -10.79
N ASP A 522 22.67 0.90 -11.43
CA ASP A 522 22.61 0.55 -12.85
C ASP A 522 22.98 -0.93 -13.11
N ASP A 523 22.74 -1.44 -14.32
CA ASP A 523 23.07 -2.82 -14.66
C ASP A 523 24.45 -3.02 -15.31
N ASN A 524 25.28 -1.99 -15.47
CA ASN A 524 26.50 -2.02 -16.30
C ASN A 524 27.54 -3.04 -15.80
N ALA A 525 27.63 -3.25 -14.48
CA ALA A 525 28.63 -4.14 -13.87
C ALA A 525 28.28 -5.64 -13.95
N TRP A 526 27.15 -6.02 -14.55
CA TRP A 526 26.65 -7.41 -14.51
C TRP A 526 27.63 -8.46 -15.07
N LYS A 527 28.41 -8.12 -16.11
CA LYS A 527 29.41 -9.01 -16.72
C LYS A 527 30.56 -9.30 -15.74
N ASP A 528 30.99 -8.29 -14.99
CA ASP A 528 32.11 -8.42 -14.05
C ASP A 528 31.68 -9.19 -12.80
N ILE A 529 30.47 -8.95 -12.32
CA ILE A 529 29.84 -9.74 -11.25
C ILE A 529 29.74 -11.22 -11.67
N GLN A 530 29.29 -11.50 -12.90
CA GLN A 530 29.17 -12.88 -13.39
C GLN A 530 30.53 -13.58 -13.51
N LYS A 531 31.57 -12.89 -14.01
CA LYS A 531 32.94 -13.42 -14.06
C LYS A 531 33.47 -13.71 -12.66
N SER A 532 33.26 -12.79 -11.72
CA SER A 532 33.66 -12.96 -10.32
C SER A 532 32.93 -14.13 -9.64
N PHE A 533 31.62 -14.29 -9.87
CA PHE A 533 30.85 -15.45 -9.43
C PHE A 533 31.42 -16.78 -9.99
N GLN A 534 31.77 -16.84 -11.28
CA GLN A 534 32.36 -18.04 -11.87
C GLN A 534 33.72 -18.39 -11.24
N ARG A 535 34.51 -17.39 -10.84
CA ARG A 535 35.78 -17.61 -10.11
C ARG A 535 35.56 -18.16 -8.70
N CYS A 536 34.38 -17.99 -8.10
CA CYS A 536 34.02 -18.62 -6.82
C CYS A 536 33.90 -20.16 -6.93
N LYS A 537 33.77 -20.71 -8.14
CA LYS A 537 33.68 -22.15 -8.43
C LYS A 537 32.58 -22.89 -7.65
N VAL A 538 31.52 -22.20 -7.25
CA VAL A 538 30.39 -22.80 -6.52
C VAL A 538 29.33 -23.41 -7.45
N HIS A 539 29.38 -23.10 -8.74
CA HIS A 539 28.48 -23.64 -9.76
C HIS A 539 28.98 -24.98 -10.32
N GLN A 540 28.05 -25.78 -10.83
CA GLN A 540 28.34 -27.02 -11.56
C GLN A 540 28.87 -26.71 -12.95
N LYS A 541 29.59 -27.67 -13.54
CA LYS A 541 29.97 -27.65 -14.96
C LYS A 541 29.23 -28.77 -15.68
N SER A 542 28.79 -28.51 -16.90
CA SER A 542 28.21 -29.52 -17.79
C SER A 542 29.29 -30.53 -18.23
N GLU A 543 28.86 -31.64 -18.81
CA GLU A 543 29.74 -32.70 -19.36
C GLU A 543 30.71 -32.14 -20.42
N ASP A 544 30.27 -31.15 -21.21
CA ASP A 544 31.10 -30.40 -22.18
C ASP A 544 31.97 -29.29 -21.55
N ALA A 545 32.18 -29.30 -20.23
CA ALA A 545 32.90 -28.29 -19.46
C ALA A 545 32.31 -26.85 -19.51
N MET A 546 31.09 -26.69 -20.04
CA MET A 546 30.37 -25.42 -20.06
C MET A 546 29.82 -25.05 -18.68
N ASN A 547 29.83 -23.74 -18.36
CA ASN A 547 29.37 -23.25 -17.06
C ASN A 547 27.87 -22.91 -16.99
N ILE A 548 27.18 -22.84 -18.13
CA ILE A 548 25.77 -22.41 -18.24
C ILE A 548 24.92 -23.58 -18.71
N PHE A 549 23.87 -23.89 -17.96
CA PHE A 549 22.88 -24.92 -18.27
C PHE A 549 21.66 -24.30 -18.96
N LYS A 550 21.03 -25.08 -19.84
CA LYS A 550 19.74 -24.76 -20.45
C LYS A 550 18.65 -25.56 -19.76
N VAL A 551 17.58 -24.89 -19.37
CA VAL A 551 16.43 -25.49 -18.67
C VAL A 551 15.18 -25.17 -19.47
N ASN A 552 14.39 -26.21 -19.76
CA ASN A 552 13.09 -26.06 -20.39
C ASN A 552 12.08 -25.60 -19.35
N VAL A 553 11.30 -24.58 -19.69
CA VAL A 553 10.19 -24.08 -18.88
C VAL A 553 8.90 -24.49 -19.58
N GLN A 554 8.09 -25.33 -18.93
CA GLN A 554 6.82 -25.80 -19.46
C GLN A 554 5.66 -25.07 -18.76
N GLY A 555 5.13 -24.04 -19.42
CA GLY A 555 3.95 -23.32 -18.95
C GLY A 555 2.63 -23.91 -19.48
N PRO A 556 1.47 -23.51 -18.93
CA PRO A 556 0.16 -24.04 -19.34
C PRO A 556 -0.23 -23.79 -20.81
N LYS A 557 0.42 -22.83 -21.48
CA LYS A 557 0.10 -22.40 -22.85
C LYS A 557 1.30 -22.34 -23.79
N ARG A 558 2.54 -22.30 -23.28
CA ARG A 558 3.78 -22.12 -24.05
C ARG A 558 4.97 -22.74 -23.32
N SER A 559 5.93 -23.28 -24.07
CA SER A 559 7.25 -23.69 -23.57
C SER A 559 8.33 -22.67 -23.96
N SER A 560 9.30 -22.44 -23.09
CA SER A 560 10.48 -21.61 -23.37
C SER A 560 11.75 -22.26 -22.83
N VAL A 561 12.92 -21.74 -23.20
CA VAL A 561 14.21 -22.19 -22.67
C VAL A 561 14.86 -21.03 -21.95
N ILE A 562 15.29 -21.27 -20.71
CA ILE A 562 16.05 -20.30 -19.92
C ILE A 562 17.46 -20.84 -19.64
N GLN A 563 18.40 -19.92 -19.45
CA GLN A 563 19.81 -20.25 -19.25
C GLN A 563 20.30 -19.75 -17.90
N GLY A 564 21.18 -20.50 -17.26
CA GLY A 564 21.63 -20.17 -15.92
C GLY A 564 22.66 -21.13 -15.34
N TYR A 565 22.97 -20.94 -14.06
CA TYR A 565 23.96 -21.73 -13.33
C TYR A 565 23.26 -22.60 -12.30
N LEU A 566 23.61 -23.89 -12.26
CA LEU A 566 23.27 -24.76 -11.14
C LEU A 566 24.33 -24.63 -10.07
N LEU A 567 23.94 -24.46 -8.81
CA LEU A 567 24.88 -24.56 -7.69
C LEU A 567 25.26 -26.01 -7.40
N ARG A 568 26.47 -26.25 -6.89
CA ARG A 568 26.83 -27.55 -6.30
C ARG A 568 26.00 -27.78 -5.04
N LYS A 569 25.52 -29.01 -4.82
CA LYS A 569 24.64 -29.34 -3.67
C LYS A 569 25.27 -28.93 -2.33
N GLU A 570 26.59 -29.11 -2.18
CA GLU A 570 27.37 -28.72 -1.00
C GLU A 570 27.39 -27.21 -0.72
N CYS A 571 27.19 -26.38 -1.75
CA CYS A 571 27.21 -24.92 -1.65
C CYS A 571 25.80 -24.32 -1.51
N ASN A 572 24.76 -25.16 -1.44
CA ASN A 572 23.38 -24.72 -1.36
C ASN A 572 22.97 -24.50 0.09
N GLN A 573 22.71 -23.25 0.47
CA GLN A 573 22.39 -22.85 1.85
C GLN A 573 20.88 -22.71 2.12
N VAL A 574 20.04 -23.18 1.20
CA VAL A 574 18.57 -23.06 1.28
C VAL A 574 17.97 -24.37 1.79
N SER A 575 17.32 -24.34 2.96
CA SER A 575 16.62 -25.49 3.54
C SER A 575 15.19 -25.62 3.00
N PHE A 576 14.80 -26.86 2.68
CA PHE A 576 13.53 -27.28 2.03
C PHE A 576 13.39 -26.83 0.57
N LEU A 577 13.77 -27.74 -0.34
CA LEU A 577 13.74 -27.50 -1.78
C LEU A 577 12.78 -28.48 -2.44
N TYR A 578 11.56 -28.03 -2.74
CA TYR A 578 10.76 -28.70 -3.76
C TYR A 578 11.22 -28.18 -5.13
N ASN A 579 11.49 -29.10 -6.06
CA ASN A 579 11.83 -28.73 -7.42
C ASN A 579 10.69 -27.95 -8.06
N ASN A 580 11.04 -27.01 -8.92
CA ASN A 580 10.05 -26.29 -9.70
C ASN A 580 9.36 -27.29 -10.65
N PRO A 581 8.05 -27.52 -10.53
CA PRO A 581 7.35 -28.53 -11.34
C PRO A 581 7.26 -28.16 -12.82
N PHE A 582 7.61 -26.91 -13.17
CA PHE A 582 7.56 -26.40 -14.54
C PHE A 582 8.93 -26.28 -15.19
N LEU A 583 10.03 -26.60 -14.47
CA LEU A 583 11.38 -26.55 -15.03
C LEU A 583 11.97 -27.95 -15.11
N GLU A 584 12.49 -28.29 -16.28
CA GLU A 584 13.19 -29.55 -16.51
C GLU A 584 14.55 -29.27 -17.13
N LEU A 585 15.61 -29.89 -16.57
CA LEU A 585 16.95 -29.73 -17.10
C LEU A 585 17.00 -30.34 -18.51
N LYS A 586 17.45 -29.57 -19.49
CA LYS A 586 17.65 -30.12 -20.83
C LYS A 586 18.92 -30.98 -20.79
N ARG A 587 18.76 -32.30 -20.67
CA ARG A 587 19.82 -33.28 -20.87
C ARG A 587 19.90 -33.53 -22.38
N ASP A 588 20.95 -33.02 -23.01
CA ASP A 588 21.23 -33.30 -24.42
C ASP A 588 21.78 -34.73 -24.58
#